data_AF-A0A2H0Y8Z3-F1
#
_entry.id   AF-A0A2H0Y8Z3-F1
#
_cell.length_a   1.000
_cell.length_b   1.000
_cell.length_c   1.000
_cell.angle_alpha   90.00
_cell.angle_beta   90.00
_cell.angle_gamma   90.00
#
_symmetry.space_group_name_H-M   'P 1'
#
loop_
_entity.id
_entity.type
_entity.pdbx_description
1 polymer ?
#
loop_
_entity_poly.entity_id
_entity_poly.type
_entity_poly.pdbx_seq_one_letter_code
_entity_poly.pdbx_strand_id
1 'polypeptide(L)'
;MAAFIFYFITNLLVLYASRIREYFADRGSVALGNKPSALASSLYKLVYGSARMSPESLKESEGLKAFFVNDPSQARKELRELSQLDLDKNGTIDQRELELLQNENIRLGFGDKMLEILSTHPNMLKRIKRLSEYKV
;
A
#
# COMPACT_ATOMS: atom_id res chain seq x y z
N MET A 1 17.80 -25.28 15.25
CA MET A 1 16.47 -24.70 15.53
C MET A 1 16.55 -23.23 15.96
N ALA A 2 17.35 -22.88 16.98
CA ALA A 2 17.52 -21.47 17.42
C ALA A 2 17.97 -20.52 16.29
N ALA A 3 18.96 -20.91 15.48
CA ALA A 3 19.44 -20.09 14.35
C ALA A 3 18.35 -19.81 13.30
N PHE A 4 17.47 -20.78 13.02
CA PHE A 4 16.37 -20.61 12.08
C PHE A 4 15.32 -19.63 12.62
N ILE A 5 15.00 -19.72 13.92
CA ILE A 5 14.10 -18.77 14.60
C ILE A 5 14.70 -17.35 14.55
N PHE A 6 15.98 -17.20 14.84
CA PHE A 6 16.65 -15.91 14.80
C PHE A 6 16.67 -15.31 13.38
N TYR A 7 16.98 -16.12 12.37
CA TYR A 7 16.89 -15.73 10.97
C TYR A 7 15.48 -15.27 10.61
N PHE A 8 14.46 -16.03 10.98
CA PHE A 8 13.06 -15.70 10.71
C PHE A 8 12.65 -14.37 11.37
N ILE A 9 12.99 -14.15 12.65
CA ILE A 9 12.70 -12.89 13.36
C ILE A 9 13.42 -11.72 12.69
N THR A 10 14.71 -11.89 12.37
CA THR A 10 15.50 -10.84 11.70
C THR A 10 14.90 -10.48 10.34
N ASN A 11 14.45 -11.47 9.58
CA ASN A 11 13.74 -11.25 8.32
C ASN A 11 12.46 -10.42 8.53
N LEU A 12 11.65 -10.74 9.56
CA LEU A 12 10.46 -9.94 9.88
C LEU A 12 10.80 -8.48 10.23
N LEU A 13 11.92 -8.24 10.92
CA LEU A 13 12.39 -6.88 11.23
C LEU A 13 12.82 -6.13 9.97
N VAL A 14 13.49 -6.79 9.02
CA VAL A 14 13.84 -6.20 7.72
C VAL A 14 12.57 -5.82 6.94
N LEU A 15 11.57 -6.70 6.87
CA LEU A 15 10.29 -6.41 6.23
C LEU A 15 9.58 -5.23 6.92
N TYR A 16 9.59 -5.18 8.25
CA TYR A 16 9.03 -4.07 9.00
C TYR A 16 9.74 -2.73 8.72
N ALA A 17 11.07 -2.73 8.69
CA ALA A 17 11.85 -1.55 8.34
C ALA A 17 11.56 -1.07 6.90
N SER A 18 11.39 -1.99 5.95
CA SER A 18 10.96 -1.66 4.59
C SER A 18 9.62 -0.92 4.57
N ARG A 19 8.62 -1.41 5.31
CA ARG A 19 7.31 -0.76 5.41
C ARG A 19 7.39 0.61 6.07
N ILE A 20 8.22 0.78 7.10
CA ILE A 20 8.45 2.09 7.72
C ILE A 20 8.98 3.09 6.68
N ARG A 21 9.97 2.70 5.85
CA ARG A 21 10.52 3.60 4.83
C ARG A 21 9.48 4.13 3.86
N GLU A 22 8.50 3.31 3.46
CA GLU A 22 7.39 3.76 2.59
C GLU A 22 6.59 4.90 3.22
N TYR A 23 6.24 4.79 4.50
CA TYR A 23 5.53 5.86 5.21
C TYR A 23 6.36 7.14 5.36
N PHE A 24 7.68 7.01 5.55
CA PHE A 24 8.59 8.16 5.58
C PHE A 24 8.73 8.81 4.21
N ALA A 25 8.77 8.03 3.13
CA ALA A 25 8.80 8.55 1.76
C ALA A 25 7.50 9.30 1.43
N ASP A 26 6.35 8.74 1.78
CA ASP A 26 5.04 9.37 1.60
C ASP A 26 4.94 10.69 2.37
N ARG A 27 5.31 10.69 3.66
CA ARG A 27 5.35 11.90 4.49
C ARG A 27 6.34 12.92 3.96
N GLY A 28 7.53 12.48 3.58
CA GLY A 28 8.58 13.35 3.04
C GLY A 28 8.12 14.05 1.76
N SER A 29 7.44 13.32 0.86
CA SER A 29 6.84 13.88 -0.35
C SER A 29 5.84 15.00 -0.04
N VAL A 30 4.93 14.77 0.93
CA VAL A 30 3.97 15.80 1.36
C VAL A 30 4.68 16.99 2.00
N ALA A 31 5.68 16.75 2.86
CA ALA A 31 6.46 17.81 3.50
C ALA A 31 7.25 18.67 2.49
N LEU A 32 7.60 18.12 1.33
CA LEU A 32 8.22 18.84 0.22
C LEU A 32 7.21 19.62 -0.65
N GLY A 33 5.92 19.60 -0.31
CA GLY A 33 4.88 20.40 -0.96
C GLY A 33 3.96 19.63 -1.91
N ASN A 34 4.10 18.30 -2.01
CA ASN A 34 3.14 17.52 -2.80
C ASN A 34 1.79 17.43 -2.11
N LYS A 35 0.71 17.51 -2.90
CA LYS A 35 -0.66 17.36 -2.40
C LYS A 35 -0.94 15.91 -2.00
N PRO A 36 -1.46 15.63 -0.79
CA PRO A 36 -1.81 14.27 -0.35
C PRO A 36 -2.78 13.55 -1.31
N SER A 37 -3.77 14.26 -1.85
CA SER A 37 -4.74 13.72 -2.83
C SER A 37 -4.09 13.29 -4.14
N ALA A 38 -3.08 14.02 -4.62
CA ALA A 38 -2.33 13.65 -5.81
C ALA A 38 -1.53 12.35 -5.56
N LEU A 39 -0.91 12.23 -4.39
CA LEU A 39 -0.19 11.01 -4.03
C LEU A 39 -1.16 9.82 -3.85
N ALA A 40 -2.28 10.01 -3.17
CA ALA A 40 -3.33 8.99 -3.03
C ALA A 40 -3.85 8.51 -4.41
N SER A 41 -4.10 9.44 -5.33
CA SER A 41 -4.49 9.14 -6.71
C SER A 41 -3.43 8.33 -7.46
N SER A 42 -2.15 8.68 -7.29
CA SER A 42 -1.04 7.93 -7.90
C SER A 42 -0.94 6.52 -7.35
N LEU A 43 -1.07 6.35 -6.02
CA LEU A 43 -1.10 5.04 -5.37
C LEU A 43 -2.27 4.18 -5.86
N TYR A 44 -3.46 4.76 -6.00
CA TYR A 44 -4.62 4.10 -6.59
C TYR A 44 -4.33 3.59 -8.01
N LYS A 45 -3.77 4.46 -8.87
CA LYS A 45 -3.44 4.12 -10.27
C LYS A 45 -2.39 3.02 -10.38
N LEU A 46 -1.40 3.01 -9.49
CA LEU A 46 -0.40 1.94 -9.43
C LEU A 46 -1.05 0.59 -9.10
N VAL A 47 -1.89 0.55 -8.07
CA VAL A 47 -2.64 -0.65 -7.69
C VAL A 47 -3.55 -1.11 -8.83
N TYR A 48 -4.26 -0.19 -9.48
CA TYR A 48 -5.08 -0.49 -10.65
C TYR A 48 -4.27 -1.12 -11.78
N GLY A 49 -3.09 -0.56 -12.09
CA GLY A 49 -2.17 -1.11 -13.08
C GLY A 49 -1.68 -2.52 -12.72
N SER A 50 -1.21 -2.72 -11.49
CA SER A 50 -0.76 -4.03 -11.01
C SER A 50 -1.87 -5.07 -10.98
N ALA A 51 -3.10 -4.68 -10.63
CA ALA A 51 -4.24 -5.59 -10.59
C ALA A 51 -4.61 -6.16 -11.97
N ARG A 52 -4.28 -5.42 -13.04
CA ARG A 52 -4.51 -5.81 -14.44
C ARG A 52 -3.40 -6.70 -15.01
N MET A 53 -2.32 -6.95 -14.28
CA MET A 53 -1.28 -7.90 -14.72
C MET A 53 -1.88 -9.30 -14.85
N SER A 54 -1.45 -10.02 -15.90
CA SER A 54 -1.83 -11.41 -16.10
C SER A 54 -1.14 -12.32 -15.06
N PRO A 55 -1.74 -13.45 -14.67
CA PRO A 55 -1.11 -14.42 -13.78
C PRO A 55 0.25 -14.91 -14.27
N GLU A 56 0.42 -15.03 -15.58
CA GLU A 56 1.65 -15.45 -16.23
C GLU A 56 2.75 -14.41 -16.01
N SER A 57 2.46 -13.13 -16.28
CA SER A 57 3.41 -12.04 -16.03
C SER A 57 3.69 -11.82 -14.55
N LEU A 58 2.71 -12.06 -13.67
CA LEU A 58 2.92 -12.03 -12.23
C LEU A 58 3.93 -13.10 -11.82
N LYS A 59 3.76 -14.33 -12.30
CA LYS A 59 4.67 -15.45 -12.01
C LYS A 59 6.09 -15.20 -12.52
N GLU A 60 6.23 -14.64 -13.72
CA GLU A 60 7.53 -14.26 -14.27
C GLU A 60 8.20 -13.12 -13.47
N SER A 61 7.40 -12.22 -12.88
CA SER A 61 7.89 -11.07 -12.12
C SER A 61 7.94 -11.28 -10.60
N GLU A 62 7.62 -12.48 -10.08
CA GLU A 62 7.63 -12.77 -8.63
C GLU A 62 9.00 -12.51 -8.00
N GLY A 63 10.09 -12.86 -8.68
CA GLY A 63 11.45 -12.60 -8.21
C GLY A 63 11.83 -11.11 -8.20
N LEU A 64 11.08 -10.28 -8.94
CA LEU A 64 11.27 -8.84 -9.04
C LEU A 64 10.29 -8.05 -8.17
N LYS A 65 9.44 -8.73 -7.39
CA LYS A 65 8.39 -8.12 -6.57
C LYS A 65 8.89 -6.98 -5.68
N ALA A 66 10.08 -7.12 -5.09
CA ALA A 66 10.67 -6.11 -4.21
C ALA A 66 11.03 -4.78 -4.91
N PHE A 67 11.08 -4.77 -6.25
CA PHE A 67 11.34 -3.57 -7.06
C PHE A 67 10.06 -2.85 -7.49
N PHE A 68 8.88 -3.43 -7.24
CA PHE A 68 7.61 -2.75 -7.47
C PHE A 68 7.27 -1.81 -6.31
N VAL A 69 6.45 -0.79 -6.59
CA VAL A 69 6.00 0.16 -5.56
C VAL A 69 4.93 -0.45 -4.63
N ASN A 70 4.15 -1.40 -5.15
CA ASN A 70 3.13 -2.17 -4.43
C ASN A 70 3.29 -3.65 -4.76
N ASP A 71 2.80 -4.53 -3.89
CA ASP A 71 2.85 -5.98 -4.12
C ASP A 71 1.84 -6.38 -5.22
N PRO A 72 2.28 -6.80 -6.42
CA PRO A 72 1.37 -7.13 -7.52
C PRO A 72 0.45 -8.32 -7.19
N SER A 73 0.86 -9.22 -6.30
CA SER A 73 0.04 -10.37 -5.89
C SER A 73 -1.14 -9.95 -5.01
N GLN A 74 -1.05 -8.81 -4.31
CA GLN A 74 -2.14 -8.27 -3.49
C GLN A 74 -2.97 -7.22 -4.21
N ALA A 75 -2.49 -6.72 -5.35
CA ALA A 75 -3.07 -5.58 -6.06
C ALA A 75 -4.56 -5.76 -6.40
N ARG A 76 -5.03 -6.96 -6.77
CA ARG A 76 -6.46 -7.19 -7.05
C ARG A 76 -7.34 -6.99 -5.82
N LYS A 77 -6.85 -7.38 -4.65
CA LYS A 77 -7.58 -7.22 -3.40
C LYS A 77 -7.56 -5.76 -2.95
N GLU A 78 -6.38 -5.15 -2.96
CA GLU A 78 -6.23 -3.73 -2.64
C GLU A 78 -7.06 -2.87 -3.60
N LEU A 79 -7.13 -3.21 -4.89
CA LEU A 79 -7.99 -2.50 -5.84
C LEU A 79 -9.46 -2.54 -5.42
N ARG A 80 -9.96 -3.69 -4.95
CA ARG A 80 -11.35 -3.81 -4.48
C ARG A 80 -11.63 -2.96 -3.24
N GLU A 81 -10.65 -2.82 -2.37
CA GLU A 81 -10.72 -1.96 -1.19
C GLU A 81 -10.67 -0.48 -1.59
N LEU A 82 -9.75 -0.12 -2.47
CA LEU A 82 -9.55 1.25 -2.94
C LEU A 82 -10.66 1.74 -3.86
N SER A 83 -11.24 0.88 -4.70
CA SER A 83 -12.34 1.24 -5.59
C SER A 83 -13.61 1.64 -4.85
N GLN A 84 -13.70 1.36 -3.54
CA GLN A 84 -14.81 1.82 -2.69
C GLN A 84 -14.63 3.28 -2.25
N LEU A 85 -13.41 3.82 -2.34
CA LEU A 85 -13.08 5.20 -1.98
C LEU A 85 -13.30 6.19 -3.12
N ASP A 86 -13.19 5.71 -4.35
CA ASP A 86 -13.44 6.43 -5.60
C ASP A 86 -14.96 6.47 -5.84
N LEU A 87 -15.63 7.48 -5.28
CA LEU A 87 -17.10 7.57 -5.21
C LEU A 87 -17.71 7.88 -6.57
N ASP A 88 -17.03 8.71 -7.36
CA ASP A 88 -17.46 9.10 -8.70
C ASP A 88 -16.91 8.18 -9.82
N LYS A 89 -16.01 7.24 -9.46
CA LYS A 89 -15.40 6.24 -10.35
C LYS A 89 -14.54 6.85 -11.44
N ASN A 90 -13.93 8.01 -11.18
CA ASN A 90 -13.07 8.70 -12.13
C ASN A 90 -11.63 8.14 -12.15
N GLY A 91 -11.29 7.21 -11.24
CA GLY A 91 -9.96 6.60 -11.16
C GLY A 91 -8.91 7.47 -10.46
N THR A 92 -9.35 8.46 -9.68
CA THR A 92 -8.53 9.32 -8.83
C THR A 92 -9.15 9.41 -7.44
N ILE A 93 -8.37 9.86 -6.47
CA ILE A 93 -8.83 10.14 -5.11
C ILE A 93 -8.68 11.63 -4.89
N ASP A 94 -9.79 12.37 -4.98
CA ASP A 94 -9.80 13.80 -4.77
C ASP A 94 -9.67 14.17 -3.28
N GLN A 95 -9.55 15.47 -2.98
CA GLN A 95 -9.40 15.91 -1.60
C GLN A 95 -10.62 15.57 -0.73
N ARG A 96 -11.83 15.64 -1.27
CA ARG A 96 -13.08 15.35 -0.54
C ARG A 96 -13.16 13.86 -0.23
N GLU A 97 -12.85 13.01 -1.20
CA GLU A 97 -12.80 11.55 -1.03
C GLU A 97 -11.72 11.14 -0.02
N LEU A 98 -10.56 11.79 -0.07
CA LEU A 98 -9.49 11.57 0.88
C LEU A 98 -9.89 12.00 2.31
N GLU A 99 -10.58 13.13 2.45
CA GLU A 99 -11.09 13.62 3.75
C GLU A 99 -12.15 12.67 4.33
N LEU A 100 -13.01 12.08 3.51
CA LEU A 100 -13.96 11.06 3.97
C LEU A 100 -13.25 9.86 4.59
N LEU A 101 -12.12 9.43 4.00
CA LEU A 101 -11.32 8.32 4.53
C LEU A 101 -10.68 8.62 5.90
N GLN A 102 -10.48 9.90 6.25
CA GLN A 102 -9.91 10.28 7.55
C GLN A 102 -10.75 9.76 8.72
N ASN A 103 -12.08 9.84 8.59
CA ASN A 103 -13.02 9.44 9.63
C ASN A 103 -13.43 7.96 9.54
N GLU A 104 -13.05 7.29 8.45
CA GLU A 104 -13.36 5.89 8.22
C GLU A 104 -12.45 4.96 9.04
N ASN A 105 -13.06 3.99 9.71
CA ASN A 105 -12.32 2.96 10.43
C ASN A 105 -11.98 1.80 9.48
N ILE A 106 -10.78 1.83 8.90
CA ILE A 106 -10.27 0.69 8.12
C ILE A 106 -10.21 -0.55 9.00
N ARG A 107 -11.11 -1.51 8.74
CA ARG A 107 -11.10 -2.84 9.34
C ARG A 107 -10.38 -3.80 8.40
N LEU A 108 -9.06 -3.90 8.53
CA LEU A 108 -8.32 -5.00 7.92
C LEU A 108 -8.60 -6.30 8.67
N GLY A 109 -8.87 -7.37 7.92
CA GLY A 109 -9.01 -8.71 8.46
C GLY A 109 -7.70 -9.21 9.08
N PHE A 110 -7.79 -10.23 9.94
CA PHE A 110 -6.60 -10.86 10.53
C PHE A 110 -5.64 -11.41 9.46
N GLY A 111 -6.18 -12.05 8.41
CA GLY A 111 -5.39 -12.55 7.29
C GLY A 111 -4.61 -11.45 6.56
N ASP A 112 -5.20 -10.26 6.43
CA ASP A 112 -4.61 -9.12 5.73
C ASP A 112 -3.42 -8.58 6.50
N LYS A 113 -3.58 -8.50 7.83
CA LYS A 113 -2.50 -8.11 8.75
C LYS A 113 -1.37 -9.13 8.73
N MET A 114 -1.68 -10.43 8.68
CA MET A 114 -0.67 -11.49 8.59
C MET A 114 0.10 -11.45 7.26
N LEU A 115 -0.62 -11.28 6.15
CA LEU A 115 -0.01 -11.12 4.82
C LEU A 115 0.87 -9.87 4.76
N GLU A 116 0.43 -8.75 5.34
CA GLU A 116 1.22 -7.52 5.41
C GLU A 116 2.52 -7.70 6.22
N ILE A 117 2.48 -8.43 7.33
CA ILE A 117 3.69 -8.71 8.14
C ILE A 117 4.77 -9.40 7.29
N LEU A 118 4.35 -10.29 6.39
CA LEU A 118 5.20 -11.03 5.48
C LEU A 118 5.53 -10.28 4.18
N SER A 119 5.01 -9.06 3.99
CA SER A 119 5.25 -8.23 2.80
C SER A 119 6.29 -7.13 3.05
N THR A 120 7.01 -6.74 1.99
CA THR A 120 7.91 -5.60 1.98
C THR A 120 7.17 -4.26 1.94
N HIS A 121 5.93 -4.25 1.47
CA HIS A 121 5.12 -3.05 1.29
C HIS A 121 3.97 -3.03 2.30
N PRO A 122 3.64 -1.86 2.88
CA PRO A 122 2.43 -1.72 3.68
C PRO A 122 1.21 -1.75 2.75
N ASN A 123 0.07 -2.20 3.28
CA ASN A 123 -1.18 -2.20 2.53
C ASN A 123 -1.49 -0.76 2.05
N MET A 124 -1.89 -0.66 0.78
CA MET A 124 -2.05 0.63 0.09
C MET A 124 -3.19 1.48 0.68
N LEU A 125 -4.26 0.85 1.17
CA LEU A 125 -5.35 1.53 1.86
C LEU A 125 -4.86 2.19 3.17
N LYS A 126 -3.98 1.52 3.92
CA LYS A 126 -3.34 2.13 5.11
C LYS A 126 -2.47 3.33 4.75
N ARG A 127 -1.72 3.25 3.64
CA ARG A 127 -0.90 4.39 3.17
C ARG A 127 -1.79 5.57 2.81
N ILE A 128 -2.84 5.34 2.03
CA ILE A 128 -3.78 6.39 1.62
C ILE A 128 -4.51 7.00 2.82
N LYS A 129 -4.92 6.19 3.81
CA LYS A 129 -5.43 6.74 5.08
C LYS A 129 -4.40 7.57 5.82
N ARG A 130 -3.14 7.14 5.86
CA ARG A 130 -2.09 7.96 6.47
C ARG A 130 -1.92 9.30 5.74
N LEU A 131 -2.13 9.33 4.43
CA LEU A 131 -2.11 10.56 3.65
C LEU A 131 -3.27 11.50 3.98
N SER A 132 -4.47 10.97 4.31
CA SER A 132 -5.61 11.82 4.72
C SER A 132 -5.40 12.52 6.06
N GLU A 133 -4.48 12.02 6.89
CA GLU A 133 -4.11 12.65 8.16
C GLU A 133 -3.18 13.85 7.97
N TYR A 134 -2.50 13.97 6.83
CA TYR A 134 -1.62 15.11 6.56
C TYR A 134 -2.44 16.28 6.02
N LYS A 135 -2.65 17.28 6.87
CA LYS A 135 -3.19 18.58 6.46
C LYS A 135 -2.06 19.41 5.87
N VAL A 136 -2.20 19.80 4.60
CA VAL A 136 -1.36 20.83 3.95
C VAL A 136 -2.09 22.15 4.04
#